data_AF-A0A365CXT9-F1
#
_entry.id   AF-A0A365CXT9-F1
#
_cell.length_a   1.000
_cell.length_b   1.000
_cell.length_c   1.000
_cell.angle_alpha   90.00
_cell.angle_beta   90.00
_cell.angle_gamma   90.00
#
_symmetry.space_group_name_H-M   'P 1'
#
loop_
_entity.id
_entity.type
_entity.pdbx_description
1 polymer ?
#
loop_
_entity_poly.entity_id
_entity_poly.type
_entity_poly.pdbx_seq_one_letter_code
_entity_poly.pdbx_strand_id
1 'polypeptide(L)'
;MYEHYRYHPGAIQRASDGISSSPYGVIEDMLEDVLFLGAVALHLKDAVPYSAGWVADHQDTILADRDNGYAFAEVVPRVQTLAAAKEWMSQFCAAVYPEEDNPKDRLLEFGEALEELSFSGEFEVDFVAHAFLLTEPAWRAQMLINLAAVE
;
A
#
# COMPACT_ATOMS: atom_id res chain seq x y z
N MET A 1 19.96 -5.90 -1.75
CA MET A 1 20.82 -4.70 -1.95
C MET A 1 20.09 -3.85 -2.97
N TYR A 2 19.35 -2.84 -2.53
CA TYR A 2 18.42 -2.10 -3.40
C TYR A 2 19.10 -0.82 -3.89
N GLU A 3 19.35 -0.75 -5.20
CA GLU A 3 19.90 0.44 -5.83
C GLU A 3 18.85 1.56 -5.79
N HIS A 4 19.18 2.65 -5.09
CA HIS A 4 18.45 3.89 -5.22
C HIS A 4 18.50 4.36 -6.68
N TYR A 5 17.40 4.20 -7.42
CA TYR A 5 17.24 4.80 -8.73
C TYR A 5 17.20 6.33 -8.58
N ARG A 6 18.37 6.96 -8.63
CA ARG A 6 18.48 8.41 -8.80
C ARG A 6 18.07 8.75 -10.22
N TYR A 7 17.15 9.69 -10.36
CA TYR A 7 16.78 10.28 -11.64
C TYR A 7 18.04 10.72 -12.40
N HIS A 8 18.21 10.19 -13.61
CA HIS A 8 19.31 10.55 -14.50
C HIS A 8 18.75 11.41 -15.63
N PRO A 9 19.33 12.58 -15.96
CA PRO A 9 18.79 13.48 -16.99
C PRO A 9 18.59 12.82 -18.37
N GLY A 10 19.41 11.82 -18.71
CA GLY A 10 19.24 11.00 -19.92
C GLY A 10 18.21 9.86 -19.85
N ALA A 11 17.45 9.72 -18.75
CA ALA A 11 16.47 8.63 -18.60
C ALA A 11 15.32 8.74 -19.61
N ILE A 12 14.87 9.96 -19.91
CA ILE A 12 13.84 10.22 -20.94
C ILE A 12 14.36 9.78 -22.31
N GLN A 13 15.61 10.14 -22.65
CA GLN A 13 16.21 9.73 -23.92
C GLN A 13 16.34 8.22 -24.02
N ARG A 14 16.82 7.54 -22.97
CA ARG A 14 16.93 6.07 -22.94
C ARG A 14 15.57 5.38 -23.02
N ALA A 15 14.55 5.91 -22.37
CA ALA A 15 13.19 5.40 -22.49
C ALA A 15 12.66 5.58 -23.91
N SER A 16 12.86 6.76 -24.51
CA SER A 16 12.49 7.05 -25.90
C SER A 16 13.22 6.16 -26.90
N ASP A 17 14.51 5.92 -26.71
CA ASP A 17 15.33 5.04 -27.55
C ASP A 17 14.90 3.57 -27.38
N GLY A 18 14.60 3.14 -26.14
CA GLY A 18 14.06 1.81 -25.84
C GLY A 18 12.71 1.57 -26.52
N ILE A 19 11.80 2.54 -26.47
CA ILE A 19 10.50 2.52 -27.14
C ILE A 19 10.69 2.44 -28.67
N SER A 20 11.57 3.29 -29.23
CA SER A 20 11.82 3.36 -30.68
C SER A 20 12.54 2.13 -31.23
N SER A 21 13.31 1.43 -30.40
CA SER A 21 14.07 0.24 -30.76
C SER A 21 13.34 -1.07 -30.43
N SER A 22 12.14 -1.00 -29.83
CA SER A 22 11.34 -2.18 -29.48
C SER A 22 10.93 -2.96 -30.74
N PRO A 23 11.27 -4.25 -30.87
CA PRO A 23 10.89 -5.07 -32.03
C PRO A 23 9.39 -5.35 -32.11
N TYR A 24 8.63 -5.01 -31.06
CA TYR A 24 7.19 -5.22 -30.95
C TYR A 24 6.37 -3.92 -31.17
N GLY A 25 7.03 -2.78 -31.40
CA GLY A 25 6.38 -1.47 -31.36
C GLY A 25 5.98 -1.06 -29.94
N VAL A 26 5.20 0.02 -29.84
CA VAL A 26 4.59 0.48 -28.58
C VAL A 26 3.22 -0.17 -28.46
N ILE A 27 2.99 -0.91 -27.38
CA ILE A 27 1.63 -1.31 -27.01
C ILE A 27 1.08 -0.11 -26.22
N GLU A 28 0.25 0.71 -26.88
CA GLU A 28 -0.25 1.97 -26.33
C GLU A 28 -0.90 1.78 -24.95
N ASP A 29 -1.69 0.72 -24.78
CA ASP A 29 -2.31 0.36 -23.51
C ASP A 29 -1.28 0.12 -22.38
N MET A 30 -0.20 -0.61 -22.67
CA MET A 30 0.86 -0.86 -21.69
C MET A 30 1.66 0.41 -21.36
N LEU A 31 1.82 1.31 -22.34
CA LEU A 31 2.46 2.60 -22.09
C LEU A 31 1.59 3.48 -21.19
N GLU A 32 0.27 3.50 -21.43
CA GLU A 32 -0.68 4.21 -20.59
C GLU A 32 -0.67 3.68 -19.15
N ASP A 33 -0.69 2.35 -18.97
CA ASP A 33 -0.59 1.71 -17.65
C ASP A 33 0.69 2.13 -16.91
N VAL A 34 1.84 2.03 -17.58
CA VAL A 34 3.14 2.36 -16.96
C VAL A 34 3.25 3.84 -16.62
N LEU A 35 2.72 4.73 -17.46
CA LEU A 35 2.69 6.17 -17.18
C LEU A 35 1.76 6.50 -16.01
N PHE A 36 0.59 5.86 -15.95
CA PHE A 36 -0.37 6.01 -14.86
C PHE A 36 0.23 5.54 -13.53
N LEU A 37 0.77 4.32 -13.48
CA LEU A 37 1.43 3.75 -12.30
C LEU A 37 2.65 4.58 -11.87
N GLY A 38 3.45 5.05 -12.83
CA GLY A 38 4.57 5.94 -12.57
C GLY A 38 4.14 7.25 -11.92
N ALA A 39 3.02 7.83 -12.36
CA ALA A 39 2.43 9.01 -11.75
C ALA A 39 1.96 8.72 -10.30
N VAL A 40 1.27 7.60 -10.06
CA VAL A 40 0.89 7.18 -8.70
C VAL A 40 2.13 7.03 -7.79
N ALA A 41 3.19 6.39 -8.27
CA ALA A 41 4.43 6.22 -7.50
C ALA A 41 5.08 7.55 -7.10
N LEU A 42 5.00 8.58 -7.97
CA LEU A 42 5.48 9.92 -7.66
C LEU A 42 4.67 10.61 -6.55
N HIS A 43 3.37 10.31 -6.43
CA HIS A 43 2.52 10.83 -5.36
C HIS A 43 2.71 10.09 -4.01
N LEU A 44 3.32 8.91 -4.03
CA LEU A 44 3.60 8.11 -2.83
C LEU A 44 5.01 8.30 -2.28
N LYS A 45 5.91 9.00 -2.99
CA LYS A 45 7.34 9.10 -2.66
C LYS A 45 7.64 9.58 -1.23
N ASP A 46 6.76 10.41 -0.66
CA ASP A 46 6.94 10.98 0.69
C ASP A 46 6.35 10.05 1.77
N ALA A 47 5.41 9.18 1.40
CA ALA A 47 4.74 8.24 2.30
C ALA A 47 5.37 6.84 2.29
N VAL A 48 5.94 6.42 1.16
CA VAL A 48 6.49 5.08 0.94
C VAL A 48 7.94 5.19 0.47
N PRO A 49 8.94 4.75 1.27
CA PRO A 49 10.37 4.87 0.95
C PRO A 49 10.80 4.24 -0.38
N TYR A 50 10.03 3.28 -0.90
CA TYR A 50 10.24 2.63 -2.20
C TYR A 50 8.94 2.56 -3.02
N SER A 51 8.35 3.74 -3.29
CA SER A 51 7.04 3.86 -3.92
C SER A 51 6.89 3.16 -5.27
N ALA A 52 7.92 3.16 -6.12
CA ALA A 52 7.87 2.51 -7.43
C ALA A 52 7.72 0.98 -7.34
N GLY A 53 8.45 0.34 -6.43
CA GLY A 53 8.31 -1.09 -6.21
C GLY A 53 6.99 -1.44 -5.54
N TRP A 54 6.58 -0.64 -4.54
CA TRP A 54 5.29 -0.84 -3.89
C TRP A 54 4.14 -0.75 -4.89
N VAL A 55 4.16 0.23 -5.80
CA VAL A 55 3.15 0.35 -6.88
C VAL A 55 3.19 -0.83 -7.83
N ALA A 56 4.38 -1.34 -8.18
CA ALA A 56 4.50 -2.53 -9.02
C ALA A 56 3.88 -3.77 -8.34
N ASP A 57 4.09 -3.95 -7.04
CA ASP A 57 3.53 -5.04 -6.25
C ASP A 57 1.99 -4.95 -6.11
N HIS A 58 1.42 -3.77 -6.30
CA HIS A 58 -0.02 -3.49 -6.15
C HIS A 58 -0.69 -3.02 -7.46
N GLN A 59 -0.03 -3.22 -8.60
CA GLN A 59 -0.46 -2.66 -9.88
C GLN A 59 -1.89 -3.09 -10.25
N ASP A 60 -2.25 -4.35 -9.99
CA ASP A 60 -3.57 -4.89 -10.35
C ASP A 60 -4.70 -4.16 -9.60
N THR A 61 -4.49 -3.84 -8.31
CA THR A 61 -5.45 -3.07 -7.52
C THR A 61 -5.58 -1.64 -8.02
N ILE A 62 -4.44 -1.00 -8.35
CA ILE A 62 -4.40 0.39 -8.79
C ILE A 62 -5.03 0.55 -10.18
N LEU A 63 -4.73 -0.37 -11.09
CA LEU A 63 -5.31 -0.40 -12.43
C LEU A 63 -6.80 -0.75 -12.38
N ALA A 64 -7.23 -1.66 -11.49
CA ALA A 64 -8.64 -1.94 -11.30
C ALA A 64 -9.45 -0.69 -10.88
N ASP A 65 -8.91 0.16 -10.00
CA ASP A 65 -9.57 1.43 -9.66
C ASP A 65 -9.73 2.35 -10.89
N ARG A 66 -8.68 2.49 -11.71
CA ARG A 66 -8.77 3.24 -12.96
C ARG A 66 -9.82 2.64 -13.91
N ASP A 67 -9.78 1.32 -14.10
CA ASP A 67 -10.66 0.59 -15.02
C ASP A 67 -12.13 0.62 -14.55
N ASN A 68 -12.36 0.77 -13.24
CA ASN A 68 -13.67 1.03 -12.64
C ASN A 68 -14.17 2.47 -12.85
N GLY A 69 -13.39 3.33 -13.51
CA GLY A 69 -13.76 4.69 -13.88
C GLY A 69 -13.40 5.77 -12.87
N TYR A 70 -12.61 5.45 -11.84
CA TYR A 70 -12.12 6.48 -10.91
C TYR A 70 -11.11 7.40 -11.61
N ALA A 71 -11.26 8.70 -11.38
CA ALA A 71 -10.31 9.68 -11.87
C ALA A 71 -8.98 9.57 -11.09
N PHE A 72 -7.87 9.97 -11.71
CA PHE A 72 -6.55 9.96 -11.06
C PHE A 72 -6.53 10.67 -9.69
N ALA A 73 -7.27 11.78 -9.57
CA ALA A 73 -7.41 12.54 -8.32
C ALA A 73 -8.16 11.77 -7.21
N GLU A 74 -8.93 10.74 -7.56
CA GLU A 74 -9.62 9.84 -6.63
C GLU A 74 -8.78 8.60 -6.32
N VAL A 75 -8.04 8.09 -7.32
CA VAL A 75 -7.14 6.93 -7.15
C VAL A 75 -5.98 7.27 -6.22
N VAL A 76 -5.31 8.43 -6.39
CA VAL A 76 -4.13 8.77 -5.59
C VAL A 76 -4.41 8.75 -4.08
N PRO A 77 -5.46 9.41 -3.56
CA PRO A 77 -5.81 9.32 -2.14
C PRO A 77 -6.10 7.89 -1.68
N ARG A 78 -6.84 7.10 -2.47
CA ARG A 78 -7.14 5.69 -2.13
C ARG A 78 -5.86 4.87 -1.98
N VAL A 79 -4.90 5.05 -2.88
CA VAL A 79 -3.63 4.34 -2.84
C VAL A 79 -2.77 4.80 -1.65
N GLN A 80 -2.76 6.09 -1.34
CA GLN A 80 -2.09 6.62 -0.13
C GLN A 80 -2.68 6.00 1.14
N THR A 81 -4.00 5.95 1.23
CA THR A 81 -4.74 5.34 2.33
C THR A 81 -4.43 3.84 2.43
N LEU A 82 -4.39 3.12 1.30
CA LEU A 82 -3.98 1.70 1.25
C LEU A 82 -2.53 1.48 1.71
N ALA A 83 -1.60 2.34 1.30
CA ALA A 83 -0.21 2.25 1.70
C ALA A 83 -0.05 2.48 3.21
N ALA A 84 -0.72 3.48 3.77
CA ALA A 84 -0.74 3.73 5.21
C ALA A 84 -1.34 2.54 5.99
N ALA A 85 -2.47 2.00 5.51
CA ALA A 85 -3.13 0.86 6.12
C ALA A 85 -2.23 -0.37 6.20
N LYS A 86 -1.51 -0.68 5.10
CA LYS A 86 -0.58 -1.81 5.06
C LYS A 86 0.61 -1.64 5.99
N GLU A 87 1.17 -0.43 6.07
CA GLU A 87 2.25 -0.13 7.00
C GLU A 87 1.78 -0.29 8.46
N TRP A 88 0.63 0.29 8.79
CA TRP A 88 0.04 0.17 10.13
C TRP A 88 -0.22 -1.29 10.51
N MET A 89 -0.80 -2.09 9.60
CA MET A 89 -1.03 -3.53 9.82
C MET A 89 0.27 -4.29 10.06
N SER A 90 1.32 -3.97 9.28
CA SER A 90 2.66 -4.56 9.45
C SER A 90 3.23 -4.25 10.84
N GLN A 91 3.15 -2.99 11.26
CA GLN A 91 3.59 -2.56 12.59
C GLN A 91 2.78 -3.23 13.71
N PHE A 92 1.46 -3.32 13.56
CA PHE A 92 0.60 -4.01 14.54
C PHE A 92 0.98 -5.48 14.67
N CYS A 93 1.15 -6.17 13.55
CA CYS A 93 1.58 -7.58 13.55
C CYS A 93 2.93 -7.76 14.25
N ALA A 94 3.90 -6.87 13.99
CA ALA A 94 5.21 -6.90 14.63
C ALA A 94 5.13 -6.61 16.15
N ALA A 95 4.21 -5.76 16.59
CA ALA A 95 4.00 -5.44 18.00
C ALA A 95 3.36 -6.62 18.77
N VAL A 96 2.44 -7.37 18.14
CA VAL A 96 1.75 -8.50 18.78
C VAL A 96 2.55 -9.80 18.70
N TYR A 97 3.21 -10.05 17.56
CA TYR A 97 3.94 -11.29 17.26
C TYR A 97 5.35 -11.01 16.69
N PRO A 98 6.28 -10.48 17.51
CA PRO A 98 7.59 -10.03 17.02
C PRO A 98 8.52 -11.15 16.53
N GLU A 99 8.28 -12.40 16.93
CA GLU A 99 9.14 -13.55 16.60
C GLU A 99 8.56 -14.47 15.51
N GLU A 100 7.35 -14.21 15.01
CA GLU A 100 6.75 -15.07 13.98
C GLU A 100 7.03 -14.56 12.56
N ASP A 101 7.33 -15.50 11.66
CA ASP A 101 7.59 -15.21 10.24
C ASP A 101 6.31 -14.85 9.45
N ASN A 102 5.13 -15.30 9.90
CA ASN A 102 3.85 -14.95 9.28
C ASN A 102 2.75 -14.61 10.32
N PRO A 103 2.88 -13.45 10.99
CA PRO A 103 1.95 -13.04 12.04
C PRO A 103 0.55 -12.71 11.51
N LYS A 104 0.41 -12.43 10.21
CA LYS A 104 -0.87 -12.09 9.59
C LYS A 104 -1.84 -13.27 9.56
N ASP A 105 -1.35 -14.49 9.38
CA ASP A 105 -2.18 -15.71 9.38
C ASP A 105 -2.87 -15.92 10.73
N ARG A 106 -2.21 -15.52 11.83
CA ARG A 106 -2.76 -15.60 13.19
C ARG A 106 -3.90 -14.62 13.45
N LEU A 107 -3.92 -13.53 12.70
CA LEU A 107 -4.85 -12.41 12.88
C LEU A 107 -5.90 -12.35 11.78
N LEU A 108 -6.00 -13.37 10.93
CA LEU A 108 -6.90 -13.38 9.78
C LEU A 108 -8.36 -13.14 10.20
N GLU A 109 -8.78 -13.64 11.36
CA GLU A 109 -10.12 -13.43 11.92
C GLU A 109 -10.42 -11.99 12.35
N PHE A 110 -9.37 -11.14 12.47
CA PHE A 110 -9.48 -9.72 12.80
C PHE A 110 -9.15 -8.81 11.62
N GLY A 111 -8.91 -9.37 10.42
CA GLY A 111 -8.39 -8.64 9.27
C GLY A 111 -9.20 -7.41 8.89
N GLU A 112 -10.53 -7.55 8.82
CA GLU A 112 -11.44 -6.43 8.46
C GLU A 112 -11.38 -5.30 9.49
N ALA A 113 -11.51 -5.61 10.79
CA ALA A 113 -11.51 -4.58 11.84
C ALA A 113 -10.15 -3.87 11.96
N LEU A 114 -9.04 -4.61 11.77
CA LEU A 114 -7.71 -4.02 11.77
C LEU A 114 -7.48 -3.15 10.53
N GLU A 115 -8.03 -3.53 9.37
CA GLU A 115 -7.99 -2.73 8.15
C GLU A 115 -8.79 -1.43 8.33
N GLU A 116 -10.01 -1.49 8.88
CA GLU A 116 -10.80 -0.30 9.20
C GLU A 116 -10.08 0.65 10.16
N LEU A 117 -9.50 0.14 11.24
CA LEU A 117 -8.67 0.91 12.17
C LEU A 117 -7.48 1.58 11.50
N SER A 118 -6.82 0.84 10.60
CA SER A 118 -5.65 1.35 9.90
C SER A 118 -6.02 2.51 8.95
N PHE A 119 -7.27 2.56 8.48
CA PHE A 119 -7.78 3.66 7.68
C PHE A 119 -8.22 4.87 8.50
N SER A 120 -8.66 4.69 9.76
CA SER A 120 -9.05 5.82 10.62
C SER A 120 -7.84 6.66 11.03
N GLY A 121 -6.70 6.02 11.27
CA GLY A 121 -5.46 6.70 11.65
C GLY A 121 -5.51 7.39 13.02
N GLU A 122 -6.55 7.12 13.81
CA GLU A 122 -6.81 7.80 15.08
C GLU A 122 -5.96 7.29 16.24
N PHE A 123 -5.50 6.04 16.14
CA PHE A 123 -4.82 5.35 17.24
C PHE A 123 -3.38 4.98 16.91
N GLU A 124 -2.50 5.22 17.88
CA GLU A 124 -1.13 4.70 17.86
C GLU A 124 -1.13 3.16 17.91
N VAL A 125 -0.31 2.54 17.06
CA VAL A 125 -0.22 1.07 16.94
C VAL A 125 0.07 0.41 18.28
N ASP A 126 1.00 0.96 19.06
CA ASP A 126 1.40 0.43 20.36
C ASP A 126 0.24 0.37 21.36
N PHE A 127 -0.63 1.39 21.33
CA PHE A 127 -1.82 1.42 22.18
C PHE A 127 -2.79 0.30 21.80
N VAL A 128 -3.09 0.15 20.50
CA VAL A 128 -4.03 -0.87 20.02
C VAL A 128 -3.47 -2.28 20.28
N ALA A 129 -2.18 -2.51 20.01
CA ALA A 129 -1.51 -3.78 20.28
C ALA A 129 -1.54 -4.13 21.78
N HIS A 130 -1.29 -3.16 22.66
CA HIS A 130 -1.36 -3.37 24.10
C HIS A 130 -2.78 -3.71 24.58
N ALA A 131 -3.79 -2.95 24.11
CA ALA A 131 -5.19 -3.22 24.40
C ALA A 131 -5.60 -4.63 23.92
N PHE A 132 -5.14 -5.04 22.73
CA PHE A 132 -5.40 -6.36 22.16
C PHE A 132 -4.82 -7.48 23.02
N LEU A 133 -3.58 -7.35 23.49
CA LEU A 133 -2.93 -8.35 24.33
C LEU A 133 -3.60 -8.47 25.72
N LEU A 134 -4.05 -7.36 26.31
CA LEU A 134 -4.74 -7.35 27.61
C LEU A 134 -6.18 -7.84 27.54
N THR A 135 -6.81 -7.80 26.36
CA THR A 135 -8.20 -8.23 26.17
C THR A 135 -8.26 -9.76 26.11
N GLU A 136 -9.19 -10.35 26.86
CA GLU A 136 -9.46 -11.79 26.78
C GLU A 136 -9.77 -12.20 25.33
N PRO A 137 -9.27 -13.36 24.85
CA PRO A 137 -9.39 -13.73 23.44
C PRO A 137 -10.81 -13.64 22.86
N ALA A 138 -11.83 -13.99 23.65
CA ALA A 138 -13.24 -13.94 23.23
C ALA A 138 -13.76 -12.52 22.92
N TRP A 139 -13.09 -11.47 23.41
CA TRP A 139 -13.54 -10.06 23.28
C TRP A 139 -12.67 -9.22 22.34
N ARG A 140 -11.59 -9.79 21.78
CA ARG A 140 -10.62 -9.05 20.96
C ARG A 140 -11.24 -8.45 19.69
N ALA A 141 -12.08 -9.22 18.99
CA ALA A 141 -12.79 -8.73 17.80
C ALA A 141 -13.68 -7.52 18.15
N GLN A 142 -14.49 -7.63 19.20
CA GLN A 142 -15.39 -6.56 19.62
C GLN A 142 -14.62 -5.31 20.06
N MET A 143 -13.47 -5.48 20.73
CA MET A 143 -12.62 -4.37 21.11
C MET A 143 -12.10 -3.61 19.88
N LEU A 144 -11.59 -4.32 18.86
CA LEU A 144 -11.11 -3.69 17.62
C LEU A 144 -12.24 -2.98 16.88
N ILE A 145 -13.41 -3.61 16.75
CA ILE A 145 -14.60 -2.99 16.13
C ILE A 145 -15.02 -1.72 16.86
N ASN A 146 -15.01 -1.75 18.20
CA ASN A 146 -15.39 -0.57 18.98
C ASN A 146 -14.39 0.57 18.82
N LEU A 147 -13.09 0.28 18.70
CA LEU A 147 -12.08 1.30 18.40
C LEU A 147 -12.25 1.84 16.98
N ALA A 148 -12.57 0.99 15.99
CA ALA A 148 -12.80 1.40 14.60
C ALA A 148 -14.02 2.33 14.44
N ALA A 149 -14.98 2.22 15.36
CA ALA A 149 -16.25 2.96 15.34
C ALA A 149 -16.22 4.27 16.15
N VAL A 150 -15.08 4.66 16.73
CA VAL A 150 -14.94 5.99 17.36
C VAL A 150 -14.81 7.02 16.24
N GLU A 151 -15.67 8.05 16.26
CA GLU A 151 -15.65 9.24 15.39
C GLU A 151 -15.29 10.49 16.20
#